data_AF-A0A858RGQ4-F1
#
_entry.id   AF-A0A858RGQ4-F1
#
_cell.length_a   1.000
_cell.length_b   1.000
_cell.length_c   1.000
_cell.angle_alpha   90.00
_cell.angle_beta   90.00
_cell.angle_gamma   90.00
#
_symmetry.space_group_name_H-M   'P 1'
#
loop_
_entity.id
_entity.type
_entity.pdbx_description
1 polymer ?
#
loop_
_entity_poly.entity_id
_entity_poly.type
_entity_poly.pdbx_seq_one_letter_code
_entity_poly.pdbx_strand_id
1 'polypeptide(L)'
;MKPRPLYRSITFWSGVFVMSFLFWGSWLSQGMYRSLAYDPYAVASADGVLHISRSPGYSSGDRWSTTRFPSVKTWERFPPPLFLRGKGEPVSSPEPPRLFREIAKVAMSGQSPGAWVLAIPHWLIIFAAGLSWSVLLLWRARRTKKANEGVESWLWPKER
;
A
#
# COMPACT_ATOMS: atom_id res chain seq x y z
N MET A 1 -39.04 13.68 1.93
CA MET A 1 -38.53 12.41 1.34
C MET A 1 -37.72 11.67 2.40
N LYS A 2 -37.87 10.35 2.57
CA LYS A 2 -37.03 9.59 3.51
C LYS A 2 -35.57 9.55 2.99
N PRO A 3 -34.55 9.85 3.81
CA PRO A 3 -33.16 9.77 3.39
C PRO A 3 -32.85 8.34 2.91
N ARG A 4 -32.32 8.21 1.69
CA ARG A 4 -31.89 6.90 1.18
C ARG A 4 -30.71 6.42 2.03
N PRO A 5 -30.75 5.19 2.55
CA PRO A 5 -29.69 4.71 3.43
C PRO A 5 -28.36 4.55 2.68
N LEU A 6 -27.25 4.85 3.36
CA LEU A 6 -25.89 4.83 2.79
C LEU A 6 -25.49 3.47 2.21
N TYR A 7 -25.97 2.36 2.78
CA TYR A 7 -25.67 1.00 2.28
C TYR A 7 -26.28 0.70 0.90
N ARG A 8 -27.20 1.53 0.38
CA ARG A 8 -27.70 1.42 -1.00
C ARG A 8 -26.84 2.17 -2.01
N SER A 9 -25.80 2.85 -1.56
CA SER A 9 -24.89 3.61 -2.41
C SER A 9 -23.91 2.69 -3.13
N ILE A 10 -23.76 2.87 -4.45
CA ILE A 10 -22.69 2.23 -5.23
C ILE A 10 -21.30 2.58 -4.67
N THR A 11 -21.10 3.80 -4.15
CA THR A 11 -19.84 4.24 -3.52
C THR A 11 -19.51 3.45 -2.25
N PHE A 12 -20.53 2.97 -1.52
CA PHE A 12 -20.32 2.15 -0.34
C PHE A 12 -19.82 0.76 -0.76
N TRP A 13 -20.55 0.08 -1.66
CA TRP A 13 -20.19 -1.27 -2.11
C TRP A 13 -18.87 -1.32 -2.89
N SER A 14 -18.60 -0.33 -3.73
CA SER A 14 -17.31 -0.24 -4.42
C SER A 14 -16.13 -0.12 -3.46
N GLY A 15 -16.27 0.68 -2.39
CA GLY A 15 -15.22 0.77 -1.38
C GLY A 15 -15.04 -0.52 -0.59
N VAL A 16 -16.13 -1.18 -0.18
CA VAL A 16 -16.06 -2.49 0.48
C VAL A 16 -15.35 -3.51 -0.41
N PHE A 17 -15.70 -3.54 -1.71
CA PHE A 17 -15.06 -4.44 -2.67
C PHE A 17 -13.56 -4.17 -2.82
N VAL A 18 -13.17 -2.89 -2.95
CA VAL A 18 -11.76 -2.48 -3.01
C VAL A 18 -11.01 -2.86 -1.73
N MET A 19 -11.57 -2.60 -0.54
CA MET A 19 -10.93 -2.98 0.73
C MET A 19 -10.71 -4.48 0.81
N SER A 20 -11.74 -5.28 0.48
CA SER A 20 -11.64 -6.74 0.47
C SER A 20 -10.57 -7.24 -0.50
N PHE A 21 -10.51 -6.66 -1.70
CA PHE A 21 -9.50 -7.02 -2.69
C PHE A 21 -8.08 -6.67 -2.23
N LEU A 22 -7.88 -5.51 -1.61
CA LEU A 22 -6.59 -5.11 -1.06
C LEU A 22 -6.16 -6.00 0.10
N PHE A 23 -7.08 -6.36 1.00
CA PHE A 23 -6.81 -7.25 2.13
C PHE A 23 -6.44 -8.65 1.65
N TRP A 24 -7.19 -9.16 0.67
CA TRP A 24 -6.92 -10.44 0.01
C TRP A 24 -5.57 -10.44 -0.72
N GLY A 25 -5.28 -9.41 -1.50
CA GLY A 25 -4.00 -9.24 -2.20
C GLY A 25 -2.82 -9.17 -1.23
N SER A 26 -2.98 -8.43 -0.13
CA SER A 26 -1.99 -8.37 0.95
C SER A 26 -1.74 -9.74 1.57
N TRP A 27 -2.77 -10.53 1.84
CA TRP A 27 -2.63 -11.88 2.35
C TRP A 27 -1.87 -12.79 1.38
N LEU A 28 -2.24 -12.78 0.09
CA LEU A 28 -1.56 -13.56 -0.93
C LEU A 28 -0.09 -13.15 -1.16
N SER A 29 0.26 -11.90 -0.89
CA SER A 29 1.64 -11.41 -1.03
C SER A 29 2.62 -12.00 -0.02
N GLN A 30 2.13 -12.61 1.07
CA GLN A 30 2.98 -13.17 2.14
C GLN A 30 3.72 -14.46 1.75
N GLY A 31 3.38 -15.08 0.61
CA GLY A 31 3.98 -16.34 0.18
C GLY A 31 4.88 -16.25 -1.05
N MET A 32 4.83 -15.13 -1.79
CA MET A 32 5.47 -15.02 -3.10
C MET A 32 6.18 -13.68 -3.24
N TYR A 33 7.46 -13.75 -3.58
CA TYR A 33 8.19 -12.60 -4.12
C TYR A 33 7.75 -12.38 -5.57
N ARG A 34 7.45 -11.14 -5.92
CA ARG A 34 7.22 -10.69 -7.30
C ARG A 34 8.03 -9.43 -7.53
N SER A 35 8.72 -9.33 -8.65
CA SER A 35 9.42 -8.08 -9.02
C SER A 35 9.13 -7.71 -10.47
N LEU A 36 9.14 -6.41 -10.72
CA LEU A 36 9.12 -5.76 -12.01
C LEU A 36 10.28 -4.75 -12.02
N ALA A 37 11.27 -4.97 -12.87
CA ALA A 37 12.42 -4.07 -12.98
C ALA A 37 12.46 -3.37 -14.34
N TYR A 38 12.86 -2.10 -14.32
CA TYR A 38 13.17 -1.26 -15.47
C TYR A 38 14.28 -0.29 -15.07
N ASP A 39 15.49 -0.50 -15.61
CA ASP A 39 16.75 0.16 -15.26
C ASP A 39 16.61 1.68 -15.01
N PRO A 40 17.08 2.23 -13.87
CA PRO A 40 17.67 1.58 -12.68
C PRO A 40 16.67 1.24 -11.57
N TYR A 41 15.37 1.23 -11.88
CA TYR A 41 14.29 1.11 -10.92
C TYR A 41 13.74 -0.32 -10.86
N ALA A 42 13.28 -0.71 -9.68
CA ALA A 42 12.50 -1.93 -9.52
C ALA A 42 11.35 -1.71 -8.54
N VAL A 43 10.24 -2.36 -8.82
CA VAL A 43 9.10 -2.49 -7.92
C VAL A 43 8.95 -3.97 -7.61
N ALA A 44 8.98 -4.33 -6.34
CA ALA A 44 8.77 -5.70 -5.90
C ALA A 44 7.73 -5.78 -4.80
N SER A 45 7.11 -6.93 -4.63
CA SER A 45 6.19 -7.23 -3.55
C SER A 45 6.61 -8.55 -2.93
N ALA A 46 6.82 -8.55 -1.62
CA ALA A 46 7.13 -9.74 -0.83
C ALA A 46 6.72 -9.53 0.63
N ASP A 47 6.33 -10.59 1.32
CA ASP A 47 6.12 -10.60 2.78
C ASP A 47 5.17 -9.51 3.30
N GLY A 48 4.16 -9.13 2.53
CA GLY A 48 3.25 -8.06 2.94
C GLY A 48 3.81 -6.64 2.75
N VAL A 49 4.88 -6.48 1.96
CA VAL A 49 5.57 -5.21 1.72
C VAL A 49 5.71 -4.96 0.22
N LEU A 50 5.42 -3.72 -0.19
CA LEU A 50 5.77 -3.17 -1.49
C LEU A 50 7.15 -2.51 -1.40
N HIS A 51 8.09 -2.99 -2.19
CA HIS A 51 9.42 -2.44 -2.34
C HIS A 51 9.46 -1.57 -3.60
N ILE A 52 9.97 -0.36 -3.45
CA ILE A 52 10.38 0.48 -4.57
C ILE A 52 11.86 0.72 -4.37
N SER A 53 12.68 0.34 -5.34
CA SER A 53 14.13 0.49 -5.24
C SER A 53 14.71 1.13 -6.48
N ARG A 54 15.90 1.69 -6.28
CA ARG A 54 16.81 2.11 -7.33
C ARG A 54 18.17 1.49 -7.03
N SER A 55 18.79 0.85 -8.02
CA SER A 55 20.16 0.34 -7.88
C SER A 55 21.01 0.76 -9.07
N PRO A 56 21.81 1.83 -8.95
CA PRO A 56 22.72 2.27 -10.02
C PRO A 56 23.71 1.16 -10.38
N GLY A 57 23.85 0.89 -11.68
CA GLY A 57 24.70 -0.17 -12.21
C GLY A 57 24.03 -1.55 -12.27
N TYR A 58 22.81 -1.70 -11.74
CA TYR A 58 21.98 -2.86 -12.00
C TYR A 58 21.19 -2.66 -13.29
N SER A 59 21.73 -3.10 -14.41
CA SER A 59 20.97 -3.13 -15.66
C SER A 59 20.25 -4.47 -15.77
N SER A 60 18.91 -4.44 -15.76
CA SER A 60 18.10 -5.60 -16.13
C SER A 60 18.11 -5.89 -17.65
N GLY A 61 18.92 -5.14 -18.42
CA GLY A 61 18.83 -5.01 -19.87
C GLY A 61 17.67 -4.09 -20.31
N ASP A 62 17.54 -3.85 -21.61
CA ASP A 62 16.50 -2.99 -22.24
C ASP A 62 15.07 -3.55 -22.13
N ARG A 63 14.84 -4.58 -21.31
CA ARG A 63 13.57 -5.29 -21.23
C ARG A 63 13.07 -5.35 -19.80
N TRP A 64 11.75 -5.20 -19.67
CA TRP A 64 11.03 -5.50 -18.44
C TRP A 64 11.30 -6.95 -18.04
N SER A 65 11.76 -7.17 -16.81
CA SER A 65 11.90 -8.50 -16.24
C SER A 65 10.86 -8.71 -15.15
N THR A 66 10.25 -9.90 -15.17
CA THR A 66 9.31 -10.34 -14.13
C THR A 66 9.84 -11.60 -13.48
N THR A 67 10.07 -11.56 -12.17
CA THR A 67 10.58 -12.71 -11.43
C THR A 67 9.59 -13.11 -10.35
N ARG A 68 9.39 -14.42 -10.18
CA ARG A 68 8.49 -15.00 -9.17
C ARG A 68 9.14 -16.19 -8.48
N PHE A 69 9.27 -16.12 -7.16
CA PHE A 69 9.75 -17.24 -6.33
C PHE A 69 9.09 -17.23 -4.94
N PRO A 70 9.09 -18.35 -4.20
CA PRO A 70 8.60 -18.39 -2.84
C PRO A 70 9.36 -17.41 -1.94
N SER A 71 8.65 -16.62 -1.15
CA SER A 71 9.30 -15.69 -0.21
C SER A 71 9.82 -16.41 1.03
N VAL A 72 10.92 -15.92 1.60
CA VAL A 72 11.36 -16.36 2.93
C VAL A 72 10.41 -15.73 3.93
N LYS A 73 9.53 -16.53 4.51
CA LYS A 73 8.53 -16.04 5.47
C LYS A 73 9.22 -15.30 6.62
N THR A 74 9.06 -13.98 6.65
CA THR A 74 9.42 -13.20 7.82
C THR A 74 8.32 -13.36 8.87
N TRP A 75 8.71 -13.42 10.14
CA TRP A 75 7.76 -13.60 11.26
C TRP A 75 7.01 -12.30 11.62
N GLU A 76 7.37 -11.19 10.98
CA GLU A 76 6.81 -9.87 11.26
C GLU A 76 5.53 -9.63 10.45
N ARG A 77 4.37 -9.69 11.11
CA ARG A 77 3.05 -9.54 10.46
C ARG A 77 2.75 -8.11 10.00
N PHE A 78 3.32 -7.12 10.69
CA PHE A 78 3.12 -5.69 10.44
C PHE A 78 4.47 -4.96 10.47
N PRO A 79 5.33 -5.17 9.46
CA PRO A 79 6.61 -4.49 9.43
C PRO A 79 6.40 -2.97 9.40
N PRO A 80 7.28 -2.19 10.03
CA PRO A 80 7.25 -0.73 9.92
C PRO A 80 7.70 -0.29 8.52
N PRO A 81 7.28 0.89 8.05
CA PRO A 81 7.85 1.47 6.84
C PRO A 81 9.35 1.70 7.02
N LEU A 82 10.13 1.42 5.98
CA LEU A 82 11.57 1.47 6.05
C LEU A 82 12.15 2.11 4.78
N PHE A 83 13.09 3.03 4.97
CA PHE A 83 13.88 3.59 3.88
C PHE A 83 15.36 3.33 4.17
N LEU A 84 16.04 2.65 3.26
CA LEU A 84 17.45 2.30 3.38
C LEU A 84 18.23 2.77 2.16
N ARG A 85 19.52 3.05 2.35
CA ARG A 85 20.46 3.42 1.30
C ARG A 85 21.59 2.41 1.24
N GLY A 86 22.09 2.19 0.03
CA GLY A 86 23.26 1.38 -0.24
C GLY A 86 24.51 2.02 0.34
N LYS A 87 25.40 1.19 0.90
CA LYS A 87 26.65 1.66 1.51
C LYS A 87 27.91 1.19 0.77
N GLY A 88 27.83 0.15 -0.04
CA GLY A 88 28.98 -0.51 -0.66
C GLY A 88 29.89 -1.24 0.34
N GLU A 89 29.37 -1.55 1.53
CA GLU A 89 30.12 -2.27 2.56
C GLU A 89 30.07 -3.79 2.27
N PRO A 90 31.20 -4.51 2.36
CA PRO A 90 31.20 -5.95 2.22
C PRO A 90 30.31 -6.58 3.29
N VAL A 91 29.41 -7.46 2.87
CA VAL A 91 28.44 -8.11 3.76
C VAL A 91 29.06 -9.39 4.31
N SER A 92 29.48 -9.37 5.57
CA SER A 92 29.82 -10.59 6.31
C SER A 92 28.67 -10.92 7.26
N SER A 93 27.73 -11.78 6.81
CA SER A 93 26.64 -12.26 7.66
C SER A 93 26.73 -13.79 7.78
N PRO A 94 27.24 -14.32 8.90
CA PRO A 94 27.33 -15.76 9.13
C PRO A 94 25.97 -16.41 9.44
N GLU A 95 24.95 -15.63 9.82
CA GLU A 95 23.60 -16.15 10.11
C GLU A 95 22.51 -15.48 9.26
N PRO A 96 21.46 -16.22 8.87
CA PRO A 96 20.31 -15.64 8.17
C PRO A 96 19.47 -14.80 9.15
N PRO A 97 19.31 -13.49 8.90
CA PRO A 97 18.51 -12.63 9.76
C PRO A 97 17.04 -13.07 9.80
N ARG A 98 16.40 -13.00 10.98
CA ARG A 98 15.01 -13.46 11.19
C ARG A 98 13.98 -12.36 10.97
N LEU A 99 14.39 -11.10 11.10
CA LEU A 99 13.52 -9.93 10.98
C LEU A 99 13.66 -9.28 9.61
N PHE A 100 12.54 -8.84 9.02
CA PHE A 100 12.50 -8.17 7.73
C PHE A 100 13.47 -6.98 7.67
N ARG A 101 13.50 -6.17 8.72
CA ARG A 101 14.37 -4.99 8.82
C ARG A 101 15.85 -5.36 8.76
N GLU A 102 16.24 -6.48 9.35
CA GLU A 102 17.63 -6.95 9.36
C GLU A 102 18.01 -7.50 7.98
N ILE A 103 17.14 -8.32 7.37
CA ILE A 103 17.30 -8.80 5.99
C ILE A 103 17.48 -7.62 5.04
N ALA A 104 16.62 -6.61 5.13
CA ALA A 104 16.70 -5.43 4.27
C ALA A 104 18.00 -4.62 4.51
N LYS A 105 18.44 -4.47 5.77
CA LYS A 105 19.70 -3.79 6.11
C LYS A 105 20.92 -4.52 5.53
N VAL A 106 20.98 -5.83 5.71
CA VAL A 106 22.05 -6.70 5.19
C VAL A 106 22.04 -6.70 3.66
N ALA A 107 20.86 -6.79 3.04
CA ALA A 107 20.74 -6.72 1.58
C ALA A 107 21.21 -5.38 1.02
N MET A 108 20.94 -4.27 1.72
CA MET A 108 21.31 -2.93 1.29
C MET A 108 22.76 -2.55 1.62
N SER A 109 23.40 -3.11 2.65
CA SER A 109 24.79 -2.75 2.97
C SER A 109 25.75 -3.04 1.82
N GLY A 110 25.53 -4.15 1.10
CA GLY A 110 26.32 -4.52 -0.08
C GLY A 110 25.95 -3.81 -1.38
N GLN A 111 24.86 -3.02 -1.42
CA GLN A 111 24.47 -2.31 -2.63
C GLN A 111 25.36 -1.10 -2.89
N SER A 112 25.51 -0.73 -4.17
CA SER A 112 26.32 0.40 -4.61
C SER A 112 25.93 1.71 -3.90
N PRO A 113 26.90 2.62 -3.64
CA PRO A 113 26.58 3.97 -3.20
C PRO A 113 25.59 4.63 -4.16
N GLY A 114 24.49 5.17 -3.62
CA GLY A 114 23.39 5.75 -4.41
C GLY A 114 22.22 4.81 -4.67
N ALA A 115 22.37 3.51 -4.40
CA ALA A 115 21.22 2.60 -4.32
C ALA A 115 20.32 2.97 -3.13
N TRP A 116 19.01 2.76 -3.28
CA TRP A 116 18.06 2.94 -2.19
C TRP A 116 16.87 2.01 -2.35
N VAL A 117 16.22 1.71 -1.23
CA VAL A 117 14.95 0.97 -1.18
C VAL A 117 14.00 1.64 -0.22
N LEU A 118 12.77 1.82 -0.67
CA LEU A 118 11.61 2.21 0.11
C LEU A 118 10.70 1.00 0.24
N ALA A 119 10.52 0.54 1.47
CA ALA A 119 9.64 -0.55 1.84
C ALA A 119 8.35 0.03 2.44
N ILE A 120 7.22 -0.17 1.75
CA ILE A 120 5.89 0.28 2.13
C ILE A 120 5.05 -0.95 2.49
N PRO A 121 4.78 -1.18 3.78
CA PRO A 121 3.88 -2.24 4.22
C PRO A 121 2.49 -2.11 3.58
N HIS A 122 1.89 -3.22 3.14
CA HIS A 122 0.56 -3.23 2.53
C HIS A 122 -0.53 -2.72 3.47
N TRP A 123 -0.37 -2.85 4.79
CA TRP A 123 -1.32 -2.31 5.76
C TRP A 123 -1.43 -0.78 5.68
N LEU A 124 -0.35 -0.08 5.34
CA LEU A 124 -0.38 1.38 5.11
C LEU A 124 -1.16 1.73 3.83
N ILE A 125 -1.02 0.92 2.78
CA ILE A 125 -1.77 1.10 1.53
C ILE A 125 -3.27 0.90 1.77
N ILE A 126 -3.64 -0.17 2.49
CA ILE A 126 -5.02 -0.45 2.91
C ILE A 126 -5.55 0.69 3.78
N PHE A 127 -4.77 1.18 4.75
CA PHE A 127 -5.17 2.27 5.62
C PHE A 127 -5.40 3.57 4.84
N ALA A 128 -4.50 3.95 3.93
CA ALA A 128 -4.64 5.15 3.11
C ALA A 128 -5.88 5.09 2.20
N ALA A 129 -6.13 3.93 1.59
CA ALA A 129 -7.34 3.70 0.80
C ALA A 129 -8.59 3.76 1.69
N GLY A 130 -8.55 3.14 2.88
CA GLY A 130 -9.61 3.12 3.88
C GLY A 130 -10.00 4.53 4.31
N LEU A 131 -9.02 5.33 4.70
CA LEU A 131 -9.20 6.71 5.11
C LEU A 131 -9.81 7.56 4.00
N SER A 132 -9.29 7.45 2.77
CA SER A 132 -9.80 8.18 1.61
C SER A 132 -11.27 7.83 1.34
N TRP A 133 -11.62 6.55 1.42
CA TRP A 133 -12.99 6.09 1.27
C TRP A 133 -13.91 6.59 2.41
N SER A 134 -13.47 6.52 3.67
CA SER A 134 -14.23 7.06 4.80
C SER A 134 -14.50 8.55 4.68
N VAL A 135 -13.52 9.35 4.24
CA VAL A 135 -13.68 10.79 4.00
C VAL A 135 -14.73 11.04 2.90
N LEU A 136 -14.70 10.28 1.80
CA LEU A 136 -15.71 10.38 0.75
C LEU A 136 -17.12 10.04 1.24
N LEU A 137 -17.28 9.01 2.07
CA LEU A 137 -18.56 8.65 2.67
C LEU A 137 -19.07 9.75 3.61
N LEU A 138 -18.20 10.31 4.45
CA LEU A 138 -18.54 11.40 5.36
C LEU A 138 -18.95 12.66 4.59
N TRP A 139 -18.21 13.01 3.54
CA TRP A 139 -18.53 14.14 2.68
C TRP A 139 -19.89 13.97 1.99
N ARG A 140 -20.16 12.77 1.48
CA ARG A 140 -21.45 12.44 0.87
C ARG A 140 -22.60 12.52 1.88
N ALA A 141 -22.41 11.96 3.08
CA ALA A 141 -23.40 12.02 4.15
C ALA A 141 -23.73 13.47 4.55
N ARG A 142 -22.70 14.33 4.64
CA ARG A 142 -22.87 15.76 4.90
C ARG A 142 -23.66 16.45 3.78
N ARG A 143 -23.37 16.15 2.51
CA ARG A 143 -24.13 16.71 1.37
C ARG A 143 -25.59 16.28 1.36
N THR A 144 -25.88 15.00 1.63
CA THR A 144 -27.27 14.53 1.71
C THR A 144 -28.04 15.17 2.87
N LYS A 145 -27.38 15.44 3.99
CA LYS A 145 -28.01 16.13 5.11
C LYS A 145 -28.40 17.57 4.74
N LYS A 146 -27.48 18.33 4.14
CA LYS A 146 -27.74 19.71 3.67
C LYS A 146 -28.85 19.79 2.63
N ALA A 147 -28.91 18.84 1.71
CA ALA A 147 -29.97 18.79 0.69
C ALA A 147 -31.36 18.56 1.32
N ASN A 148 -31.44 17.73 2.37
CA ASN A 148 -32.70 17.49 3.07
C ASN A 148 -33.15 18.70 3.91
N GLU A 149 -32.22 19.37 4.60
CA GLU A 149 -32.50 20.60 5.35
C GLU A 149 -33.04 21.71 4.44
N GLY A 150 -32.49 21.86 3.23
CA GLY A 150 -33.00 22.81 2.24
C GLY A 150 -34.44 22.51 1.81
N VAL A 151 -34.78 21.24 1.58
CA VAL A 151 -36.16 20.83 1.22
C VAL A 151 -37.15 21.10 2.34
N GLU A 152 -36.78 20.87 3.60
CA GLU A 152 -37.66 21.16 4.74
C GLU A 152 -37.93 22.66 4.90
N SER A 153 -36.92 23.52 4.68
CA SER A 153 -37.09 24.97 4.74
C SER A 153 -38.03 25.54 3.65
N TRP A 154 -38.10 24.88 2.49
CA TRP A 154 -39.03 25.24 1.41
C TRP A 154 -40.47 24.80 1.68
N LEU A 155 -40.66 23.67 2.37
CA LEU A 155 -41.99 23.11 2.64
C LEU A 155 -42.72 23.83 3.78
N TRP A 156 -41.99 24.49 4.68
CA TRP A 156 -42.56 25.21 5.82
C TRP A 156 -41.97 26.61 5.92
N PRO A 157 -42.32 27.53 5.00
CA PRO A 157 -41.94 28.93 5.14
C PRO A 157 -42.50 29.42 6.48
N LYS A 158 -41.62 29.91 7.36
CA LYS A 158 -42.06 30.54 8.61
C LYS A 158 -42.91 31.74 8.22
N GLU A 159 -44.23 31.62 8.35
CA GLU A 159 -45.14 32.77 8.30
C GLU A 159 -44.63 33.78 9.33
N ARG A 160 -44.28 34.97 8.85
CA ARG A 160 -43.86 36.11 9.67
C ARG A 160 -45.07 37.00 9.92
#